data_AF-A0A1C7LPH0-F1
#
_entry.id   AF-A0A1C7LPH0-F1
#
_cell.length_a   1.000
_cell.length_b   1.000
_cell.length_c   1.000
_cell.angle_alpha   90.00
_cell.angle_beta   90.00
_cell.angle_gamma   90.00
#
_symmetry.space_group_name_H-M   'P 1'
#
loop_
_entity.id
_entity.type
_entity.pdbx_description
1 polymer ?
#
loop_
_entity_poly.entity_id
_entity_poly.type
_entity_poly.pdbx_seq_one_letter_code
_entity_poly.pdbx_strand_id
1 'polypeptide(L)'
;MPLAPVDDHRTQLRYEDSGQPGDSATYVTLVLIHGTIFHSPIFRQLIPFAAGHDLRLVSVNLRDYPGSTPYAPDEYAALCGDNKEKQVEVIRSQGIELATFLEWFIKTENIPPLSATTNADTTTGGIAILGWSTGNCLTLSMLGNADRLPEESRKLLENYFRAFIIYDPAVQAFGVPFPPLNELYSPIRDPSVRPRKCPAQSRLGFLILLTLTPIPLAIRLPLPRDFLAGIARDPMPDPSPEQQPTLYRMSPEEAAAVADFGDTPNAHVDVLRVDLDIFGANLRSALFDAKPDLWPRLRVVLVWCDMSPGDALFASWTLARMAAEHPGGRKLAVKRVEGGNHFWHWDQPEAMIKLLAGIL
;
A
#
# COMPACT_ATOMS: atom_id res chain seq x y z
N MET A 1 17.92 13.53 4.38
CA MET A 1 16.57 13.02 4.68
C MET A 1 16.58 12.48 6.09
N PRO A 2 15.52 12.73 6.87
CA PRO A 2 15.45 12.35 8.28
C PRO A 2 15.28 10.84 8.50
N LEU A 3 15.59 10.41 9.72
CA LEU A 3 15.44 9.05 10.22
C LEU A 3 14.51 9.07 11.44
N ALA A 4 13.55 8.15 11.45
CA ALA A 4 12.59 7.96 12.54
C ALA A 4 12.91 6.67 13.31
N PRO A 5 13.17 6.71 14.63
CA PRO A 5 13.27 5.49 15.43
C PRO A 5 11.91 4.80 15.54
N VAL A 6 11.88 3.48 15.40
CA VAL A 6 10.64 2.69 15.42
C VAL A 6 10.62 1.58 16.49
N ASP A 7 11.69 1.46 17.26
CA ASP A 7 11.81 0.60 18.43
C ASP A 7 12.95 1.05 19.38
N ASP A 8 13.14 0.32 20.48
CA ASP A 8 14.25 0.51 21.43
C ASP A 8 15.56 -0.18 20.97
N HIS A 9 15.54 -0.85 19.81
CA HIS A 9 16.66 -1.61 19.24
C HIS A 9 17.44 -0.82 18.18
N ARG A 10 17.21 0.50 18.09
CA ARG A 10 17.83 1.41 17.11
C ARG A 10 17.42 1.09 15.67
N THR A 11 16.29 0.42 15.45
CA THR A 11 15.69 0.31 14.13
C THR A 11 15.17 1.69 13.73
N GLN A 12 15.51 2.11 12.51
CA GLN A 12 15.16 3.41 11.98
C GLN A 12 14.56 3.27 10.59
N LEU A 13 13.49 4.01 10.34
CA LEU A 13 12.91 4.18 9.01
C LEU A 13 13.30 5.55 8.47
N ARG A 14 13.83 5.56 7.26
CA ARG A 14 14.04 6.80 6.51
C ARG A 14 12.74 7.26 5.90
N TYR A 15 12.52 8.57 5.90
CA TYR A 15 11.35 9.16 5.26
C TYR A 15 11.69 10.45 4.51
N GLU A 16 10.79 10.81 3.60
CA GLU A 16 10.72 12.12 2.94
C GLU A 16 9.45 12.82 3.40
N ASP A 17 9.54 14.13 3.55
CA ASP A 17 8.46 14.96 4.08
C ASP A 17 8.35 16.22 3.25
N SER A 18 7.14 16.51 2.75
CA SER A 18 6.86 17.73 1.99
C SER A 18 6.87 18.99 2.87
N GLY A 19 6.83 18.82 4.20
CA GLY A 19 6.65 19.88 5.17
C GLY A 19 5.20 20.31 5.31
N GLN A 20 4.95 21.20 6.28
CA GLN A 20 3.64 21.82 6.49
C GLN A 20 3.20 22.60 5.23
N PRO A 21 1.95 22.41 4.76
CA PRO A 21 1.45 23.12 3.59
C PRO A 21 1.12 24.59 3.93
N GLY A 22 2.05 25.48 3.60
CA GLY A 22 1.91 26.92 3.86
C GLY A 22 1.73 27.23 5.35
N ASP A 23 0.82 28.17 5.66
CA ASP A 23 0.48 28.55 7.04
C ASP A 23 -0.73 27.78 7.60
N SER A 24 -1.15 26.68 6.94
CA SER A 24 -2.31 25.90 7.34
C SER A 24 -2.10 25.30 8.73
N ALA A 25 -3.05 25.53 9.64
CA ALA A 25 -3.02 24.97 11.00
C ALA A 25 -3.86 23.69 11.14
N THR A 26 -4.54 23.28 10.07
CA THR A 26 -5.57 22.23 10.10
C THR A 26 -5.40 21.20 8.99
N TYR A 27 -4.21 21.12 8.40
CA TYR A 27 -3.86 20.21 7.31
C TYR A 27 -3.93 18.73 7.72
N VAL A 28 -4.12 17.86 6.73
CA VAL A 28 -4.04 16.41 6.92
C VAL A 28 -2.65 15.93 6.57
N THR A 29 -2.07 15.07 7.41
CA THR A 29 -0.82 14.37 7.09
C THR A 29 -1.13 13.04 6.45
N LEU A 30 -0.60 12.78 5.25
CA LEU A 30 -0.74 11.51 4.56
C LEU A 30 0.61 10.79 4.52
N VAL A 31 0.68 9.65 5.21
CA VAL A 31 1.83 8.76 5.23
C VAL A 31 1.72 7.73 4.10
N LEU A 32 2.72 7.67 3.23
CA LEU A 32 2.71 6.87 2.00
C LEU A 32 3.70 5.71 2.13
N ILE A 33 3.19 4.48 2.03
CA ILE A 33 3.97 3.24 2.09
C ILE A 33 4.03 2.61 0.69
N HIS A 34 5.25 2.44 0.18
CA HIS A 34 5.49 1.93 -1.16
C HIS A 34 5.31 0.42 -1.28
N GLY A 35 5.22 -0.08 -2.52
CA GLY A 35 5.25 -1.49 -2.85
C GLY A 35 6.66 -2.05 -3.04
N THR A 36 6.73 -3.32 -3.43
CA THR A 36 7.97 -4.07 -3.65
C THR A 36 8.82 -3.42 -4.73
N ILE A 37 10.14 -3.36 -4.51
CA ILE A 37 11.19 -2.79 -5.37
C ILE A 37 11.20 -1.26 -5.41
N PHE A 38 10.04 -0.61 -5.40
CA PHE A 38 9.98 0.85 -5.32
C PHE A 38 10.26 1.33 -3.90
N HIS A 39 10.61 2.61 -3.75
CA HIS A 39 10.76 3.26 -2.44
C HIS A 39 10.23 4.70 -2.48
N SER A 40 10.27 5.42 -1.35
CA SER A 40 9.63 6.74 -1.13
C SER A 40 9.62 7.74 -2.30
N PRO A 41 10.75 7.99 -3.00
CA PRO A 41 10.81 8.79 -4.22
C PRO A 41 9.74 8.54 -5.28
N ILE A 42 9.15 7.33 -5.36
CA ILE A 42 8.07 7.03 -6.31
C ILE A 42 6.85 7.95 -6.13
N PHE A 43 6.68 8.54 -4.94
CA PHE A 43 5.58 9.46 -4.63
C PHE A 43 5.91 10.94 -4.87
N ARG A 44 7.14 11.30 -5.29
CA ARG A 44 7.57 12.70 -5.40
C ARG A 44 6.73 13.54 -6.36
N GLN A 45 6.19 12.91 -7.41
CA GLN A 45 5.34 13.59 -8.38
C GLN A 45 4.08 14.19 -7.76
N LEU A 46 3.63 13.68 -6.59
CA LEU A 46 2.47 14.19 -5.86
C LEU A 46 2.75 15.51 -5.12
N ILE A 47 4.00 15.76 -4.71
CA ILE A 47 4.38 16.86 -3.80
C ILE A 47 3.95 18.24 -4.33
N PRO A 48 4.17 18.59 -5.62
CA PRO A 48 3.81 19.92 -6.12
C PRO A 48 2.32 20.27 -6.01
N PHE A 49 1.44 19.27 -5.91
CA PHE A 49 0.00 19.46 -5.89
C PHE A 49 -0.60 19.39 -4.47
N ALA A 50 0.13 18.86 -3.50
CA ALA A 50 -0.39 18.57 -2.16
C ALA A 50 -0.78 19.82 -1.36
N ALA A 51 0.04 20.87 -1.42
CA ALA A 51 -0.16 22.07 -0.59
C ALA A 51 -1.45 22.82 -0.94
N GLY A 52 -1.89 22.81 -2.21
CA GLY A 52 -3.16 23.41 -2.63
C GLY A 52 -4.41 22.70 -2.10
N HIS A 53 -4.22 21.53 -1.48
CA HIS A 53 -5.28 20.72 -0.88
C HIS A 53 -5.09 20.52 0.63
N ASP A 54 -4.27 21.34 1.30
CA ASP A 54 -3.98 21.20 2.73
C ASP A 54 -3.45 19.81 3.11
N LEU A 55 -2.62 19.21 2.25
CA LEU A 55 -1.98 17.91 2.50
C LEU A 55 -0.48 18.07 2.76
N ARG A 56 0.00 17.45 3.85
CA ARG A 56 1.42 17.15 4.10
C ARG A 56 1.69 15.70 3.71
N LEU A 57 2.59 15.46 2.76
CA LEU A 57 2.95 14.11 2.33
C LEU A 57 4.21 13.64 3.05
N VAL A 58 4.16 12.42 3.58
CA VAL A 58 5.27 11.78 4.26
C VAL A 58 5.46 10.38 3.68
N SER A 59 6.45 10.19 2.82
CA SER A 59 6.73 8.87 2.24
C SER A 59 7.84 8.16 3.02
N VAL A 60 7.61 6.90 3.38
CA VAL A 60 8.50 6.12 4.27
C VAL A 60 9.15 4.98 3.51
N ASN A 61 10.47 4.83 3.64
CA ASN A 61 11.19 3.65 3.19
C ASN A 61 11.03 2.55 4.24
N LEU A 62 10.48 1.42 3.83
CA LEU A 62 10.40 0.22 4.67
C LEU A 62 11.81 -0.32 4.99
N ARG A 63 11.92 -1.26 5.93
CA ARG A 63 13.19 -1.94 6.24
C ARG A 63 13.79 -2.56 4.98
N ASP A 64 15.11 -2.60 4.93
CA ASP A 64 15.90 -3.11 3.79
C ASP A 64 15.86 -2.25 2.51
N TYR A 65 15.16 -1.11 2.53
CA TYR A 65 15.25 -0.10 1.46
C TYR A 65 16.26 1.00 1.77
N PRO A 66 16.75 1.75 0.75
CA PRO A 66 17.84 2.69 0.91
C PRO A 66 17.69 3.63 2.11
N GLY A 67 18.63 3.53 3.05
CA GLY A 67 18.76 4.37 4.23
C GLY A 67 17.84 4.05 5.42
N SER A 68 16.95 3.07 5.31
CA SER A 68 16.29 2.45 6.48
C SER A 68 17.15 1.31 7.02
N THR A 69 16.92 0.90 8.27
CA THR A 69 17.66 -0.22 8.88
C THR A 69 17.33 -1.54 8.15
N PRO A 70 18.35 -2.32 7.72
CA PRO A 70 18.14 -3.64 7.12
C PRO A 70 17.61 -4.64 8.15
N TYR A 71 17.09 -5.79 7.70
CA TYR A 71 16.75 -6.89 8.61
C TYR A 71 17.99 -7.42 9.32
N ALA A 72 17.85 -7.76 10.60
CA ALA A 72 18.86 -8.55 11.28
C ALA A 72 18.92 -9.96 10.65
N PRO A 73 20.07 -10.65 10.67
CA PRO A 73 20.22 -11.95 10.00
C PRO A 73 19.21 -13.01 10.45
N ASP A 74 18.82 -13.00 11.72
CA ASP A 74 17.83 -13.90 12.30
C ASP A 74 16.39 -13.55 11.90
N GLU A 75 16.05 -12.26 11.84
CA GLU A 75 14.77 -11.77 11.29
C GLU A 75 14.62 -12.16 9.81
N TYR A 76 15.68 -11.97 9.02
CA TYR A 76 15.70 -12.36 7.60
C TYR A 76 15.57 -13.87 7.42
N ALA A 77 16.29 -14.66 8.23
CA ALA A 77 16.18 -16.11 8.21
C ALA A 77 14.79 -16.61 8.65
N ALA A 78 14.16 -15.93 9.61
CA ALA A 78 12.79 -16.19 10.01
C ALA A 78 11.78 -15.89 8.90
N LEU A 79 11.96 -14.78 8.17
CA LEU A 79 11.13 -14.41 7.03
C LEU A 79 11.20 -15.45 5.90
N CYS A 80 12.41 -15.91 5.57
CA CYS A 80 12.66 -16.82 4.46
C CYS A 80 12.41 -18.30 4.79
N GLY A 81 12.31 -18.66 6.07
CA GLY A 81 12.16 -20.04 6.51
C GLY A 81 10.71 -20.52 6.54
N ASP A 82 10.52 -21.82 6.73
CA ASP A 82 9.18 -22.45 6.76
C ASP A 82 8.51 -22.41 8.16
N ASN A 83 9.13 -21.72 9.14
CA ASN A 83 8.58 -21.62 10.48
C ASN A 83 7.56 -20.48 10.55
N LYS A 84 6.28 -20.85 10.48
CA LYS A 84 5.15 -19.92 10.47
C LYS A 84 5.11 -19.02 11.71
N GLU A 85 5.40 -19.54 12.90
CA GLU A 85 5.39 -18.74 14.12
C GLU A 85 6.44 -17.62 14.08
N LYS A 86 7.64 -17.92 13.59
CA LYS A 86 8.69 -16.91 13.39
C LYS A 86 8.31 -15.89 12.32
N GLN A 87 7.70 -16.33 11.22
CA GLN A 87 7.19 -15.40 10.20
C GLN A 87 6.11 -14.47 10.77
N VAL A 88 5.19 -14.98 11.60
CA VAL A 88 4.18 -14.16 12.29
C VAL A 88 4.85 -13.05 13.10
N GLU A 89 5.90 -13.37 13.86
CA GLU A 89 6.56 -12.35 14.67
C GLU A 89 7.29 -11.29 13.85
N VAL A 90 7.96 -11.68 12.77
CA VAL A 90 8.63 -10.72 11.87
C VAL A 90 7.63 -9.78 11.20
N ILE A 91 6.53 -10.32 10.65
CA ILE A 91 5.49 -9.51 10.00
C ILE A 91 4.78 -8.60 11.00
N ARG A 92 4.44 -9.13 12.19
CA ARG A 92 3.83 -8.34 13.26
C ARG A 92 4.77 -7.21 13.72
N SER A 93 6.07 -7.49 13.88
CA SER A 93 7.05 -6.47 14.29
C SER A 93 7.06 -5.30 13.31
N GLN A 94 7.11 -5.58 12.01
CA GLN A 94 7.05 -4.54 10.97
C GLN A 94 5.74 -3.74 11.00
N GLY A 95 4.61 -4.40 11.25
CA GLY A 95 3.34 -3.71 11.47
C GLY A 95 3.41 -2.75 12.67
N ILE A 96 4.01 -3.18 13.77
CA ILE A 96 4.18 -2.35 14.98
C ILE A 96 5.17 -1.20 14.72
N GLU A 97 6.27 -1.43 14.00
CA GLU A 97 7.22 -0.39 13.61
C GLU A 97 6.53 0.76 12.85
N LEU A 98 5.58 0.46 11.96
CA LEU A 98 4.79 1.49 11.27
C LEU A 98 3.91 2.28 12.24
N ALA A 99 3.25 1.64 13.22
CA ALA A 99 2.48 2.36 14.23
C ALA A 99 3.38 3.22 15.12
N THR A 100 4.55 2.72 15.52
CA THR A 100 5.55 3.49 16.28
C THR A 100 6.06 4.68 15.47
N PHE A 101 6.26 4.53 14.16
CA PHE A 101 6.59 5.64 13.27
C PHE A 101 5.52 6.74 13.33
N LEU A 102 4.23 6.38 13.22
CA LEU A 102 3.13 7.35 13.28
C LEU A 102 3.10 8.08 14.63
N GLU A 103 3.25 7.35 15.73
CA GLU A 103 3.31 7.92 17.08
C GLU A 103 4.50 8.89 17.23
N TRP A 104 5.70 8.47 16.82
CA TRP A 104 6.90 9.30 16.88
C TRP A 104 6.73 10.56 16.03
N PHE A 105 6.19 10.43 14.81
CA PHE A 105 5.98 11.53 13.89
C PHE A 105 4.99 12.56 14.46
N ILE A 106 3.86 12.10 15.02
CA ILE A 106 2.88 12.97 15.70
C ILE A 106 3.54 13.79 16.81
N LYS A 107 4.34 13.15 17.67
CA LYS A 107 5.00 13.81 18.81
C LYS A 107 6.11 14.78 18.39
N THR A 108 6.81 14.47 17.30
CA THR A 108 7.99 15.25 16.87
C THR A 108 7.60 16.44 15.99
N GLU A 109 6.61 16.25 15.13
CA GLU A 109 6.31 17.17 14.03
C GLU A 109 5.06 18.03 14.26
N ASN A 110 4.52 18.03 15.48
CA ASN A 110 3.35 18.83 15.89
C ASN A 110 2.16 18.73 14.94
N ILE A 111 1.81 17.49 14.56
CA ILE A 111 0.73 17.23 13.63
C ILE A 111 -0.60 17.78 14.18
N PRO A 112 -1.46 18.43 13.36
CA PRO A 112 -2.77 18.84 13.81
C PRO A 112 -3.62 17.63 14.21
N PRO A 113 -4.28 17.64 15.38
CA PRO A 113 -5.15 16.55 15.80
C PRO A 113 -6.38 16.44 14.89
N LEU A 114 -6.99 15.26 14.87
CA LEU A 114 -8.25 15.05 14.16
C LEU A 114 -9.36 15.83 14.86
N SER A 115 -10.02 16.74 14.16
CA SER A 115 -11.11 17.52 14.73
C SER A 115 -12.23 16.62 15.24
N ALA A 116 -12.88 17.00 16.36
CA ALA A 116 -13.95 16.22 16.98
C ALA A 116 -15.30 16.26 16.24
N THR A 117 -15.35 16.80 15.02
CA THR A 117 -16.59 16.91 14.24
C THR A 117 -17.08 15.55 13.76
N THR A 118 -18.38 15.32 13.81
CA THR A 118 -19.03 14.10 13.30
C THR A 118 -19.36 14.18 11.80
N ASN A 119 -19.30 15.37 11.21
CA ASN A 119 -19.50 15.55 9.78
C ASN A 119 -18.16 15.41 9.04
N ALA A 120 -18.08 14.40 8.15
CA ALA A 120 -16.89 14.13 7.35
C ALA A 120 -16.47 15.33 6.48
N ASP A 121 -17.43 16.13 6.00
CA ASP A 121 -17.19 17.27 5.12
C ASP A 121 -16.54 18.47 5.83
N THR A 122 -16.52 18.47 7.17
CA THR A 122 -15.92 19.53 7.99
C THR A 122 -14.78 19.02 8.86
N THR A 123 -14.41 17.74 8.74
CA THR A 123 -13.36 17.16 9.57
C THR A 123 -12.02 17.66 9.07
N THR A 124 -11.22 18.27 9.94
CA THR A 124 -9.88 18.76 9.62
C THR A 124 -8.81 18.03 10.43
N GLY A 125 -7.55 18.21 10.05
CA GLY A 125 -6.43 17.61 10.78
C GLY A 125 -6.39 16.08 10.73
N GLY A 126 -5.46 15.55 11.52
CA GLY A 126 -5.21 14.13 11.66
C GLY A 126 -4.16 13.59 10.69
N ILE A 127 -3.93 12.29 10.84
CA ILE A 127 -2.98 11.51 10.04
C ILE A 127 -3.73 10.40 9.32
N ALA A 128 -3.36 10.13 8.08
CA ALA A 128 -3.82 8.99 7.32
C ALA A 128 -2.61 8.19 6.85
N ILE A 129 -2.82 6.90 6.62
CA ILE A 129 -1.82 6.03 6.02
C ILE A 129 -2.37 5.42 4.74
N LEU A 130 -1.54 5.34 3.71
CA LEU A 130 -1.83 4.71 2.44
C LEU A 130 -0.79 3.64 2.16
N GLY A 131 -1.23 2.40 1.98
CA GLY A 131 -0.41 1.31 1.46
C GLY A 131 -0.63 1.16 -0.03
N TRP A 132 0.44 1.20 -0.82
CA TRP A 132 0.38 0.90 -2.25
C TRP A 132 0.85 -0.53 -2.52
N SER A 133 0.12 -1.27 -3.37
CA SER A 133 0.54 -2.59 -3.83
C SER A 133 0.83 -3.54 -2.67
N THR A 134 2.04 -4.10 -2.57
CA THR A 134 2.48 -5.00 -1.50
C THR A 134 2.76 -4.30 -0.18
N GLY A 135 2.89 -2.97 -0.15
CA GLY A 135 2.94 -2.20 1.10
C GLY A 135 1.72 -2.44 1.99
N ASN A 136 0.60 -2.85 1.38
CA ASN A 136 -0.62 -3.25 2.10
C ASN A 136 -0.43 -4.47 3.01
N CYS A 137 0.54 -5.35 2.74
CA CYS A 137 0.84 -6.47 3.63
C CYS A 137 1.23 -5.97 5.04
N LEU A 138 2.05 -4.92 5.10
CA LEU A 138 2.56 -4.38 6.35
C LEU A 138 1.60 -3.37 6.99
N THR A 139 0.93 -2.53 6.19
CA THR A 139 -0.06 -1.60 6.74
C THR A 139 -1.27 -2.36 7.30
N LEU A 140 -1.71 -3.47 6.69
CA LEU A 140 -2.74 -4.34 7.28
C LEU A 140 -2.23 -5.09 8.50
N SER A 141 -0.95 -5.47 8.53
CA SER A 141 -0.36 -6.03 9.75
C SER A 141 -0.37 -5.03 10.91
N MET A 142 -0.05 -3.75 10.64
CA MET A 142 -0.15 -2.66 11.62
C MET A 142 -1.57 -2.58 12.20
N LEU A 143 -2.58 -2.50 11.34
CA LEU A 143 -3.97 -2.38 11.79
C LEU A 143 -4.48 -3.66 12.48
N GLY A 144 -4.10 -4.84 11.97
CA GLY A 144 -4.50 -6.14 12.51
C GLY A 144 -3.85 -6.48 13.85
N ASN A 145 -2.75 -5.81 14.20
CA ASN A 145 -2.06 -5.97 15.48
C ASN A 145 -2.16 -4.72 16.35
N ALA A 146 -3.09 -3.81 16.04
CA ALA A 146 -3.26 -2.56 16.77
C ALA A 146 -3.56 -2.78 18.27
N ASP A 147 -4.17 -3.90 18.66
CA ASP A 147 -4.45 -4.24 20.05
C ASP A 147 -3.21 -4.69 20.85
N ARG A 148 -2.09 -4.95 20.18
CA ARG A 148 -0.78 -5.25 20.76
C ARG A 148 0.00 -3.99 21.10
N LEU A 149 -0.43 -2.83 20.60
CA LEU A 149 0.21 -1.56 20.93
C LEU A 149 -0.04 -1.18 22.40
N PRO A 150 0.90 -0.47 23.04
CA PRO A 150 0.67 0.14 24.35
C PRO A 150 -0.62 0.97 24.36
N GLU A 151 -1.31 1.00 25.50
CA GLU A 151 -2.57 1.74 25.63
C GLU A 151 -2.41 3.24 25.33
N GLU A 152 -1.31 3.83 25.78
CA GLU A 152 -0.94 5.22 25.47
C GLU A 152 -0.80 5.46 23.96
N SER A 153 -0.12 4.57 23.24
CA SER A 153 0.02 4.63 21.78
C SER A 153 -1.33 4.51 21.08
N ARG A 154 -2.19 3.59 21.52
CA ARG A 154 -3.54 3.42 20.96
C ARG A 154 -4.40 4.67 21.14
N LYS A 155 -4.40 5.24 22.34
CA LYS A 155 -5.14 6.47 22.69
C LYS A 155 -4.62 7.69 21.93
N LEU A 156 -3.30 7.81 21.80
CA LEU A 156 -2.69 8.85 20.99
C LEU A 156 -3.18 8.71 19.54
N LEU A 157 -2.96 7.55 18.92
CA LEU A 157 -3.36 7.33 17.53
C LEU A 157 -4.87 7.53 17.33
N GLU A 158 -5.74 7.18 18.27
CA GLU A 158 -7.18 7.44 18.17
C GLU A 158 -7.53 8.93 17.99
N ASN A 159 -6.72 9.83 18.54
CA ASN A 159 -6.91 11.28 18.45
C ASN A 159 -6.45 11.87 17.11
N TYR A 160 -5.69 11.12 16.31
CA TYR A 160 -5.13 11.59 15.03
C TYR A 160 -5.58 10.76 13.84
N PHE A 161 -5.80 9.47 14.01
CA PHE A 161 -5.88 8.52 12.91
C PHE A 161 -7.22 8.66 12.16
N ARG A 162 -7.13 9.30 10.99
CA ARG A 162 -8.24 9.71 10.15
C ARG A 162 -8.69 8.61 9.20
N ALA A 163 -7.74 8.08 8.43
CA ALA A 163 -8.04 7.15 7.35
C ALA A 163 -6.93 6.13 7.12
N PHE A 164 -7.35 4.93 6.71
CA PHE A 164 -6.51 3.85 6.22
C PHE A 164 -6.89 3.57 4.77
N ILE A 165 -5.97 3.85 3.85
CA ILE A 165 -6.19 3.75 2.41
C ILE A 165 -5.42 2.54 1.87
N ILE A 166 -6.17 1.59 1.31
CA ILE A 166 -5.66 0.43 0.61
C ILE A 166 -5.63 0.82 -0.87
N TYR A 167 -4.46 1.19 -1.39
CA TYR A 167 -4.30 1.66 -2.75
C TYR A 167 -3.71 0.57 -3.65
N ASP A 168 -4.51 0.18 -4.64
CA ASP A 168 -4.20 -0.77 -5.69
C ASP A 168 -3.41 -1.99 -5.19
N PRO A 169 -4.00 -2.77 -4.27
CA PRO A 169 -3.31 -3.74 -3.43
C PRO A 169 -2.81 -4.97 -4.19
N ALA A 170 -1.78 -5.60 -3.65
CA ALA A 170 -1.38 -6.95 -4.06
C ALA A 170 -2.24 -8.01 -3.36
N VAL A 171 -2.56 -9.11 -4.06
CA VAL A 171 -3.45 -10.15 -3.54
C VAL A 171 -2.90 -10.86 -2.29
N GLN A 172 -1.57 -10.95 -2.14
CA GLN A 172 -0.93 -11.55 -0.97
C GLN A 172 -1.40 -10.91 0.33
N ALA A 173 -1.65 -9.60 0.32
CA ALA A 173 -2.08 -8.84 1.50
C ALA A 173 -3.39 -9.35 2.12
N PHE A 174 -4.17 -10.15 1.38
CA PHE A 174 -5.47 -10.66 1.81
C PHE A 174 -5.45 -12.13 2.19
N GLY A 175 -4.31 -12.80 2.06
CA GLY A 175 -4.16 -14.22 2.40
C GLY A 175 -5.02 -15.15 1.54
N VAL A 176 -5.34 -14.73 0.31
CA VAL A 176 -6.12 -15.53 -0.63
C VAL A 176 -5.22 -16.14 -1.69
N PRO A 177 -5.47 -17.38 -2.12
CA PRO A 177 -4.70 -17.99 -3.19
C PRO A 177 -4.95 -17.28 -4.53
N PHE A 178 -3.92 -17.25 -5.37
CA PHE A 178 -4.07 -16.79 -6.75
C PHE A 178 -4.96 -17.75 -7.54
N PRO A 179 -5.77 -17.25 -8.50
CA PRO A 179 -6.41 -18.10 -9.49
C PRO A 179 -5.36 -18.84 -10.34
N PRO A 180 -5.72 -20.02 -10.90
CA PRO A 180 -4.89 -20.72 -11.86
C PRO A 180 -4.43 -19.81 -13.03
N LEU A 181 -3.21 -20.02 -13.54
CA LEU A 181 -2.64 -19.19 -14.62
C LEU A 181 -3.48 -19.16 -15.91
N ASN A 182 -4.24 -20.21 -16.19
CA ASN A 182 -5.17 -20.29 -17.32
C ASN A 182 -6.46 -19.48 -17.12
N GLU A 183 -6.77 -19.10 -15.88
CA GLU A 183 -7.90 -18.23 -15.54
C GLU A 183 -7.46 -16.77 -15.41
N LEU A 184 -6.33 -16.55 -14.74
CA LEU A 184 -5.70 -15.24 -14.58
C LEU A 184 -4.21 -15.36 -14.86
N TYR A 185 -3.79 -14.97 -16.05
CA TYR A 185 -2.38 -14.99 -16.42
C TYR A 185 -1.62 -13.88 -15.71
N SER A 186 -0.46 -14.22 -15.16
CA SER A 186 0.49 -13.26 -14.60
C SER A 186 1.90 -13.78 -14.87
N PRO A 187 2.74 -13.01 -15.57
CA PRO A 187 4.07 -13.48 -15.98
C PRO A 187 5.05 -13.58 -14.81
N ILE A 188 4.77 -12.90 -13.69
CA ILE A 188 5.52 -13.07 -12.43
C ILE A 188 5.34 -14.49 -11.90
N ARG A 189 4.15 -15.07 -12.12
CA ARG A 189 3.75 -16.39 -11.61
C ARG A 189 3.99 -17.50 -12.62
N ASP A 190 4.31 -17.18 -13.87
CA ASP A 190 4.54 -18.15 -14.93
C ASP A 190 5.96 -18.74 -14.86
N PRO A 191 6.11 -20.03 -14.46
CA PRO A 191 7.43 -20.66 -14.32
C PRO A 191 8.14 -20.87 -15.66
N SER A 192 7.43 -20.75 -16.79
CA SER A 192 8.02 -20.88 -18.13
C SER A 192 8.79 -19.62 -18.56
N VAL A 193 8.51 -18.47 -17.92
CA VAL A 193 9.25 -17.22 -18.12
C VAL A 193 10.62 -17.35 -17.44
N ARG A 194 11.62 -17.80 -18.21
CA ARG A 194 12.96 -18.13 -17.67
C ARG A 194 13.72 -16.88 -17.19
N PRO A 195 14.37 -16.92 -16.00
CA PRO A 195 15.18 -15.80 -15.46
C PRO A 195 16.45 -15.43 -16.25
N ARG A 196 16.81 -16.16 -17.30
CA ARG A 196 18.22 -16.26 -17.76
C ARG A 196 18.71 -15.21 -18.76
N LYS A 197 17.94 -14.17 -19.10
CA LYS A 197 18.40 -13.11 -20.03
C LYS A 197 17.92 -11.70 -19.69
N CYS A 198 17.51 -11.44 -18.45
CA CYS A 198 16.84 -10.21 -18.10
C CYS A 198 17.28 -9.74 -16.70
N PRO A 199 18.08 -8.66 -16.58
CA PRO A 199 18.42 -8.02 -15.30
C PRO A 199 17.15 -7.68 -14.52
N ALA A 200 17.21 -7.43 -13.21
CA ALA A 200 16.04 -7.13 -12.38
C ALA A 200 15.11 -6.03 -12.95
N GLN A 201 15.66 -5.06 -13.69
CA GLN A 201 14.95 -4.08 -14.53
C GLN A 201 13.90 -4.69 -15.47
N SER A 202 14.18 -5.85 -16.05
CA SER A 202 13.28 -6.51 -16.99
C SER A 202 12.25 -7.40 -16.29
N ARG A 203 12.48 -7.86 -15.06
CA ARG A 203 11.49 -8.64 -14.28
C ARG A 203 10.34 -7.74 -13.81
N LEU A 204 10.65 -6.51 -13.44
CA LEU A 204 9.64 -5.49 -13.12
C LEU A 204 9.16 -4.71 -14.34
N GLY A 205 10.01 -4.51 -15.34
CA GLY A 205 9.58 -4.05 -16.66
C GLY A 205 8.53 -4.98 -17.28
N PHE A 206 8.53 -6.27 -16.94
CA PHE A 206 7.49 -7.23 -17.32
C PHE A 206 6.27 -7.23 -16.37
N LEU A 207 6.45 -6.91 -15.07
CA LEU A 207 5.34 -6.64 -14.13
C LEU A 207 4.41 -5.52 -14.64
N ILE A 208 5.00 -4.56 -15.35
CA ILE A 208 4.37 -3.31 -15.77
C ILE A 208 3.88 -3.41 -17.23
N LEU A 209 4.15 -4.54 -17.91
CA LEU A 209 3.72 -4.78 -19.30
C LEU A 209 2.25 -5.20 -19.47
N LEU A 210 1.52 -5.41 -18.38
CA LEU A 210 0.11 -5.78 -18.43
C LEU A 210 -0.76 -4.61 -17.99
N THR A 211 -0.76 -3.53 -18.78
CA THR A 211 -1.93 -2.66 -18.86
C THR A 211 -2.94 -3.35 -19.77
N LEU A 212 -4.12 -3.58 -19.22
CA LEU A 212 -5.19 -4.31 -19.87
C LEU A 212 -6.48 -3.51 -19.87
N THR A 213 -7.31 -3.80 -20.86
CA THR A 213 -8.53 -3.08 -21.21
C THR A 213 -9.47 -2.89 -20.01
N PRO A 214 -10.12 -1.71 -19.92
CA PRO A 214 -11.00 -1.37 -18.79
C PRO A 214 -12.10 -2.42 -18.62
N ILE A 215 -12.24 -2.92 -17.38
CA ILE A 215 -13.36 -3.80 -17.02
C ILE A 215 -14.54 -2.90 -16.62
N PRO A 216 -15.71 -3.02 -17.26
CA PRO A 216 -16.91 -2.34 -16.81
C PRO A 216 -17.39 -3.00 -15.50
N LEU A 217 -16.81 -2.60 -14.37
CA LEU A 217 -17.33 -2.98 -13.05
C LEU A 217 -18.52 -2.08 -12.73
N ALA A 218 -19.67 -2.37 -13.35
CA ALA A 218 -20.92 -1.68 -13.03
C ALA A 218 -21.40 -2.09 -11.63
N ILE A 219 -21.61 -1.11 -10.74
CA ILE A 219 -22.49 -0.96 -9.55
C ILE A 219 -22.75 -2.17 -8.61
N ARG A 220 -22.79 -3.41 -9.10
CA ARG A 220 -22.89 -4.67 -8.34
C ARG A 220 -21.68 -5.54 -8.63
N LEU A 221 -20.97 -6.00 -7.59
CA LEU A 221 -19.83 -6.89 -7.74
C LEU A 221 -20.23 -8.13 -8.58
N PRO A 222 -19.57 -8.36 -9.74
CA PRO A 222 -19.86 -9.53 -10.56
C PRO A 222 -19.46 -10.81 -9.84
N LEU A 223 -20.06 -11.94 -10.26
CA LEU A 223 -19.63 -13.25 -9.81
C LEU A 223 -18.16 -13.49 -10.18
N PRO A 224 -17.42 -14.32 -9.40
CA PRO A 224 -15.99 -14.54 -9.64
C PRO A 224 -15.65 -14.93 -11.08
N ARG A 225 -16.46 -15.81 -11.68
CA ARG A 225 -16.29 -16.26 -13.07
C ARG A 225 -16.43 -15.11 -14.07
N ASP A 226 -17.44 -14.26 -13.88
CA ASP A 226 -17.72 -13.15 -14.79
C ASP A 226 -16.66 -12.04 -14.63
N PHE A 227 -16.18 -11.84 -13.40
CA PHE A 227 -15.07 -10.93 -13.13
C PHE A 227 -13.79 -11.37 -13.85
N LEU A 228 -13.36 -12.62 -13.65
CA LEU A 228 -12.15 -13.16 -14.25
C LEU A 228 -12.24 -13.20 -15.78
N ALA A 229 -13.42 -13.51 -16.34
CA ALA A 229 -13.65 -13.46 -17.78
C ALA A 229 -13.57 -12.04 -18.36
N GLY A 230 -13.80 -11.01 -17.52
CA GLY A 230 -13.67 -9.61 -17.89
C GLY A 230 -12.24 -9.08 -17.85
N ILE A 231 -11.32 -9.74 -17.15
CA ILE A 231 -9.90 -9.37 -17.15
C ILE A 231 -9.28 -9.82 -18.48
N ALA A 232 -8.67 -8.88 -19.20
CA ALA A 232 -8.01 -9.25 -20.43
C ALA A 232 -6.81 -10.18 -20.17
N ARG A 233 -6.40 -10.90 -21.21
CA ARG A 233 -5.38 -11.96 -21.10
C ARG A 233 -4.09 -11.59 -21.79
N ASP A 234 -4.18 -10.70 -22.76
CA ASP A 234 -3.10 -10.30 -23.65
C ASP A 234 -2.97 -8.79 -23.64
N PRO A 235 -1.74 -8.23 -23.59
CA PRO A 235 -1.51 -6.78 -23.59
C PRO A 235 -2.35 -6.03 -24.62
N MET A 236 -2.73 -4.79 -24.31
CA MET A 236 -3.43 -3.93 -25.27
C MET A 236 -2.65 -3.86 -26.58
N PRO A 237 -3.26 -4.18 -27.75
CA PRO A 237 -2.60 -4.01 -29.03
C PRO A 237 -2.43 -2.52 -29.32
N ASP A 238 -1.23 -2.12 -29.74
CA ASP A 238 -0.89 -0.76 -30.16
C ASP A 238 -1.32 0.35 -29.16
N PRO A 239 -0.82 0.34 -27.91
CA PRO A 239 -1.22 1.31 -26.91
C PRO A 239 -0.77 2.73 -27.30
N SER A 240 -1.62 3.73 -27.03
CA SER A 240 -1.21 5.14 -27.12
C SER A 240 -0.04 5.43 -26.16
N PRO A 241 0.75 6.50 -26.38
CA PRO A 241 1.89 6.83 -25.52
C PRO A 241 1.52 6.84 -24.03
N GLU A 242 0.38 7.41 -23.65
CA GLU A 242 -0.08 7.49 -22.26
C GLU A 242 -0.47 6.13 -21.67
N GLN A 243 -0.86 5.18 -22.52
CA GLN A 243 -1.21 3.80 -22.15
C GLN A 243 0.01 2.87 -22.09
N GLN A 244 1.18 3.34 -22.51
CA GLN A 244 2.42 2.58 -22.37
C GLN A 244 2.77 2.40 -20.89
N PRO A 245 3.34 1.23 -20.53
CA PRO A 245 3.86 0.95 -19.19
C PRO A 245 4.68 2.11 -18.62
N THR A 246 4.38 2.53 -17.39
CA THR A 246 5.01 3.70 -16.76
C THR A 246 6.53 3.61 -16.72
N LEU A 247 7.10 2.45 -16.38
CA LEU A 247 8.55 2.26 -16.40
C LEU A 247 9.18 2.41 -17.79
N TYR A 248 8.43 2.20 -18.88
CA TYR A 248 8.96 2.39 -20.24
C TYR A 248 8.99 3.86 -20.63
N ARG A 249 8.23 4.69 -19.92
CA ARG A 249 8.22 6.14 -20.08
C ARG A 249 9.18 6.86 -19.13
N MET A 250 9.67 6.19 -18.09
CA MET A 250 10.71 6.73 -17.23
C MET A 250 12.07 6.74 -17.95
N SER A 251 12.85 7.79 -17.75
CA SER A 251 14.28 7.75 -18.09
C SER A 251 15.01 6.71 -17.21
N PRO A 252 16.19 6.21 -17.63
CA PRO A 252 17.00 5.34 -16.79
C PRO A 252 17.31 5.94 -15.42
N GLU A 253 17.57 7.25 -15.36
CA GLU A 253 17.84 7.99 -14.13
C GLU A 253 16.60 8.08 -13.24
N GLU A 254 15.43 8.35 -13.81
CA GLU A 254 14.16 8.35 -13.06
C GLU A 254 13.87 6.98 -12.46
N ALA A 255 13.98 5.91 -13.26
CA ALA A 255 13.77 4.54 -12.80
C ALA A 255 14.74 4.16 -11.68
N ALA A 256 16.03 4.51 -11.81
CA ALA A 256 17.05 4.24 -10.79
C ALA A 256 16.84 5.08 -9.50
N ALA A 257 16.20 6.24 -9.60
CA ALA A 257 15.93 7.11 -8.46
C ALA A 257 14.76 6.64 -7.58
N VAL A 258 13.88 5.79 -8.12
CA VAL A 258 12.63 5.39 -7.44
C VAL A 258 12.55 3.90 -7.11
N ALA A 259 13.45 3.09 -7.67
CA ALA A 259 13.43 1.65 -7.53
C ALA A 259 14.82 1.08 -7.22
N ASP A 260 14.83 0.07 -6.35
CA ASP A 260 16.00 -0.73 -6.02
C ASP A 260 15.98 -2.05 -6.79
N PHE A 261 16.64 -2.04 -7.95
CA PHE A 261 16.82 -3.21 -8.81
C PHE A 261 18.07 -4.03 -8.46
N GLY A 262 18.67 -3.85 -7.29
CA GLY A 262 19.93 -4.49 -6.90
C GLY A 262 19.97 -6.02 -7.03
N ASP A 263 21.19 -6.56 -7.10
CA ASP A 263 21.45 -8.00 -7.30
C ASP A 263 21.22 -8.85 -6.04
N THR A 264 21.17 -8.24 -4.86
CA THR A 264 20.86 -8.91 -3.59
C THR A 264 19.35 -9.08 -3.44
N PRO A 265 18.86 -10.24 -2.94
CA PRO A 265 17.44 -10.40 -2.65
C PRO A 265 17.03 -9.35 -1.62
N ASN A 266 16.26 -8.36 -2.06
CA ASN A 266 15.59 -7.45 -1.14
C ASN A 266 14.60 -8.29 -0.34
N ALA A 267 14.71 -8.27 0.98
CA ALA A 267 13.86 -9.06 1.88
C ALA A 267 12.36 -8.84 1.62
N HIS A 268 11.99 -7.70 1.03
CA HIS A 268 10.62 -7.40 0.64
C HIS A 268 10.07 -8.27 -0.51
N VAL A 269 10.93 -8.91 -1.30
CA VAL A 269 10.50 -9.98 -2.23
C VAL A 269 10.14 -11.23 -1.44
N ASP A 270 10.87 -11.55 -0.38
CA ASP A 270 10.60 -12.70 0.48
C ASP A 270 9.40 -12.48 1.42
N VAL A 271 9.05 -11.22 1.73
CA VAL A 271 7.73 -10.89 2.33
C VAL A 271 6.58 -11.44 1.48
N LEU A 272 6.71 -11.49 0.15
CA LEU A 272 5.69 -12.05 -0.74
C LEU A 272 5.61 -13.58 -0.72
N ARG A 273 6.58 -14.24 -0.09
CA ARG A 273 6.67 -15.71 0.05
C ARG A 273 6.25 -16.19 1.44
N VAL A 274 5.99 -15.27 2.36
CA VAL A 274 5.44 -15.59 3.68
C VAL A 274 4.11 -16.33 3.54
N ASP A 275 3.84 -17.24 4.48
CA ASP A 275 2.60 -18.00 4.52
C ASP A 275 1.37 -17.07 4.44
N LEU A 276 0.53 -17.30 3.43
CA LEU A 276 -0.63 -16.47 3.12
C LEU A 276 -1.62 -16.40 4.30
N ASP A 277 -1.71 -17.42 5.15
CA ASP A 277 -2.60 -17.40 6.30
C ASP A 277 -2.24 -16.27 7.28
N ILE A 278 -0.97 -15.86 7.33
CA ILE A 278 -0.49 -14.77 8.18
C ILE A 278 -1.13 -13.45 7.70
N PHE A 279 -1.09 -13.18 6.39
CA PHE A 279 -1.74 -12.00 5.83
C PHE A 279 -3.27 -12.08 5.93
N GLY A 280 -3.85 -13.27 5.74
CA GLY A 280 -5.28 -13.50 5.92
C GLY A 280 -5.75 -13.24 7.36
N ALA A 281 -4.95 -13.65 8.35
CA ALA A 281 -5.21 -13.35 9.76
C ALA A 281 -5.09 -11.86 10.07
N ASN A 282 -4.07 -11.18 9.54
CA ASN A 282 -3.91 -9.73 9.67
C ASN A 282 -5.09 -8.97 9.05
N LEU A 283 -5.53 -9.33 7.83
CA LEU A 283 -6.70 -8.73 7.18
C LEU A 283 -7.96 -8.90 8.02
N ARG A 284 -8.25 -10.13 8.48
CA ARG A 284 -9.42 -10.42 9.32
C ARG A 284 -9.39 -9.57 10.58
N SER A 285 -8.30 -9.59 11.33
CA SER A 285 -8.16 -8.78 12.55
C SER A 285 -8.28 -7.26 12.28
N ALA A 286 -7.70 -6.79 11.17
CA ALA A 286 -7.71 -5.38 10.80
C ALA A 286 -9.12 -4.87 10.46
N LEU A 287 -9.89 -5.67 9.71
CA LEU A 287 -11.13 -5.21 9.09
C LEU A 287 -12.37 -5.94 9.60
N PHE A 288 -12.40 -7.27 9.60
CA PHE A 288 -13.63 -8.05 9.80
C PHE A 288 -13.91 -8.38 11.27
N ASP A 289 -12.85 -8.72 12.01
CA ASP A 289 -12.88 -9.06 13.44
C ASP A 289 -12.37 -7.88 14.30
N ALA A 290 -12.32 -6.68 13.73
CA ALA A 290 -11.82 -5.49 14.39
C ALA A 290 -12.63 -5.19 15.65
N LYS A 291 -11.91 -4.96 16.76
CA LYS A 291 -12.53 -4.60 18.04
C LYS A 291 -13.27 -3.25 17.90
N PRO A 292 -14.57 -3.14 18.25
CA PRO A 292 -15.37 -1.93 18.00
C PRO A 292 -14.86 -0.66 18.70
N ASP A 293 -14.17 -0.83 19.82
CA ASP A 293 -13.56 0.23 20.63
C ASP A 293 -12.18 0.67 20.11
N LEU A 294 -11.57 -0.11 19.22
CA LEU A 294 -10.23 0.19 18.69
C LEU A 294 -10.35 1.10 17.47
N TRP A 295 -10.07 2.39 17.66
CA TRP A 295 -10.14 3.42 16.62
C TRP A 295 -11.49 3.44 15.89
N PRO A 296 -12.60 3.72 16.60
CA PRO A 296 -13.95 3.66 16.05
C PRO A 296 -14.21 4.69 14.93
N ARG A 297 -13.42 5.76 14.89
CA ARG A 297 -13.52 6.84 13.88
C ARG A 297 -12.72 6.57 12.61
N LEU A 298 -11.90 5.50 12.57
CA LEU A 298 -11.02 5.21 11.44
C LEU A 298 -11.84 4.88 10.19
N ARG A 299 -11.65 5.66 9.13
CA ARG A 299 -12.23 5.40 7.81
C ARG A 299 -11.33 4.43 7.04
N VAL A 300 -11.89 3.36 6.48
CA VAL A 300 -11.14 2.42 5.64
C VAL A 300 -11.62 2.57 4.20
N VAL A 301 -10.67 2.79 3.28
CA VAL A 301 -10.98 3.05 1.87
C VAL A 301 -10.11 2.18 0.97
N LEU A 302 -10.75 1.36 0.14
CA LEU A 302 -10.10 0.71 -1.00
C LEU A 302 -10.14 1.65 -2.20
N VAL A 303 -8.98 2.05 -2.69
CA VAL A 303 -8.80 2.75 -3.97
C VAL A 303 -8.16 1.78 -4.95
N TRP A 304 -8.79 1.52 -6.08
CA TRP A 304 -8.23 0.62 -7.10
C TRP A 304 -8.32 1.23 -8.49
N CYS A 305 -7.40 0.82 -9.34
CA CYS A 305 -7.21 1.34 -10.68
C CYS A 305 -7.70 0.31 -11.71
N ASP A 306 -8.60 0.68 -12.63
CA ASP A 306 -9.26 -0.30 -13.50
C ASP A 306 -8.49 -0.69 -14.77
N MET A 307 -7.30 -0.11 -14.97
CA MET A 307 -6.29 -0.53 -15.94
C MET A 307 -5.02 -1.08 -15.26
N SER A 308 -5.12 -1.54 -14.02
CA SER A 308 -4.03 -2.22 -13.31
C SER A 308 -3.85 -3.68 -13.74
N PRO A 309 -2.70 -4.30 -13.39
CA PRO A 309 -2.48 -5.72 -13.65
C PRO A 309 -3.59 -6.59 -13.06
N GLY A 310 -3.91 -7.68 -13.74
CA GLY A 310 -5.02 -8.57 -13.37
C GLY A 310 -4.98 -9.07 -11.92
N ASP A 311 -3.78 -9.31 -11.37
CA ASP A 311 -3.61 -9.71 -9.97
C ASP A 311 -4.09 -8.61 -8.98
N ALA A 312 -3.87 -7.32 -9.28
CA ALA A 312 -4.33 -6.19 -8.45
C ALA A 312 -5.85 -5.95 -8.60
N LEU A 313 -6.39 -6.14 -9.80
CA LEU A 313 -7.84 -6.13 -10.04
C LEU A 313 -8.52 -7.24 -9.23
N PHE A 314 -7.97 -8.46 -9.28
CA PHE A 314 -8.45 -9.60 -8.52
C PHE A 314 -8.36 -9.37 -7.01
N ALA A 315 -7.27 -8.79 -6.51
CA ALA A 315 -7.13 -8.40 -5.12
C ALA A 315 -8.26 -7.45 -4.71
N SER A 316 -8.46 -6.36 -5.46
CA SER A 316 -9.45 -5.32 -5.17
C SER A 316 -10.89 -5.86 -5.18
N TRP A 317 -11.24 -6.65 -6.20
CA TRP A 317 -12.54 -7.32 -6.27
C TRP A 317 -12.74 -8.30 -5.11
N THR A 318 -11.70 -9.06 -4.75
CA THR A 318 -11.77 -10.03 -3.65
C THR A 318 -12.01 -9.35 -2.31
N LEU A 319 -11.28 -8.28 -2.01
CA LEU A 319 -11.48 -7.53 -0.77
C LEU A 319 -12.88 -6.91 -0.70
N ALA A 320 -13.35 -6.30 -1.80
CA ALA A 320 -14.70 -5.72 -1.85
C ALA A 320 -15.78 -6.79 -1.60
N ARG A 321 -15.62 -7.99 -2.16
CA ARG A 321 -16.52 -9.13 -1.92
C ARG A 321 -16.46 -9.58 -0.45
N MET A 322 -15.26 -9.81 0.09
CA MET A 322 -15.09 -10.24 1.49
C MET A 322 -15.72 -9.23 2.47
N ALA A 323 -15.55 -7.93 2.22
CA ALA A 323 -16.18 -6.89 3.04
C ALA A 323 -17.71 -6.90 2.96
N ALA A 324 -18.28 -7.16 1.78
CA ALA A 324 -19.73 -7.29 1.62
C ALA A 324 -20.28 -8.55 2.35
N GLU A 325 -19.49 -9.61 2.45
CA GLU A 325 -19.82 -10.84 3.18
C GLU A 325 -19.67 -10.71 4.71
N HIS A 326 -18.93 -9.68 5.18
CA HIS A 326 -18.65 -9.45 6.61
C HIS A 326 -19.13 -8.04 7.07
N PRO A 327 -20.45 -7.76 7.08
CA PRO A 327 -20.98 -6.44 7.40
C PRO A 327 -20.79 -6.00 8.86
N GLY A 328 -20.37 -6.91 9.75
CA GLY A 328 -20.11 -6.63 11.17
C GLY A 328 -18.75 -5.99 11.46
N GLY A 329 -17.82 -5.98 10.49
CA GLY A 329 -16.50 -5.38 10.63
C GLY A 329 -16.47 -3.88 10.36
N ARG A 330 -15.25 -3.34 10.19
CA ARG A 330 -15.01 -1.96 9.72
C ARG A 330 -15.68 -1.76 8.36
N LYS A 331 -16.38 -0.63 8.22
CA LYS A 331 -16.98 -0.24 6.94
C LYS A 331 -15.87 0.07 5.93
N LEU A 332 -15.88 -0.65 4.80
CA LEU A 332 -14.98 -0.42 3.68
C LEU A 332 -15.68 0.46 2.63
N ALA A 333 -15.18 1.66 2.40
CA ALA A 333 -15.54 2.44 1.22
C ALA A 333 -14.71 1.97 0.03
N VAL A 334 -15.32 1.89 -1.16
CA VAL A 334 -14.64 1.47 -2.39
C VAL A 334 -14.66 2.61 -3.40
N LYS A 335 -13.50 2.94 -3.97
CA LYS A 335 -13.30 3.98 -4.98
C LYS A 335 -12.55 3.37 -6.16
N ARG A 336 -13.14 3.48 -7.35
CA ARG A 336 -12.50 3.10 -8.63
C ARG A 336 -11.88 4.34 -9.26
N VAL A 337 -10.67 4.20 -9.77
CA VAL A 337 -10.00 5.16 -10.65
C VAL A 337 -10.17 4.67 -12.09
N GLU A 338 -11.06 5.33 -12.82
CA GLU A 338 -11.32 5.02 -14.22
C GLU A 338 -10.15 5.45 -15.11
N GLY A 339 -9.65 4.52 -15.92
CA GLY A 339 -8.47 4.71 -16.75
C GLY A 339 -7.15 4.75 -15.96
N GLY A 340 -7.19 4.53 -14.64
CA GLY A 340 -6.00 4.52 -13.80
C GLY A 340 -5.23 3.20 -13.95
N ASN A 341 -3.90 3.28 -14.03
CA ASN A 341 -3.02 2.11 -13.97
C ASN A 341 -2.42 1.96 -12.55
N HIS A 342 -1.55 0.96 -12.36
CA HIS A 342 -0.91 0.68 -11.07
C HIS A 342 -0.02 1.82 -10.55
N PHE A 343 0.39 2.73 -11.42
CA PHE A 343 1.29 3.86 -11.17
C PHE A 343 0.58 5.20 -11.34
N TRP A 344 -0.73 5.25 -11.14
CA TRP A 344 -1.51 6.46 -11.39
C TRP A 344 -1.03 7.66 -10.55
N HIS A 345 -0.45 7.40 -9.37
CA HIS A 345 0.22 8.40 -8.55
C HIS A 345 1.47 9.05 -9.21
N TRP A 346 2.13 8.35 -10.12
CA TRP A 346 3.23 8.86 -10.94
C TRP A 346 2.72 9.52 -12.22
N ASP A 347 1.75 8.89 -12.88
CA ASP A 347 1.30 9.29 -14.21
C ASP A 347 0.29 10.44 -14.22
N GLN A 348 -0.53 10.53 -13.17
CA GLN A 348 -1.59 11.53 -13.03
C GLN A 348 -1.56 12.14 -11.61
N PRO A 349 -0.43 12.72 -11.19
CA PRO A 349 -0.20 13.08 -9.79
C PRO A 349 -1.18 14.14 -9.26
N GLU A 350 -1.55 15.12 -10.07
CA GLU A 350 -2.54 16.13 -9.69
C GLU A 350 -3.93 15.51 -9.47
N ALA A 351 -4.35 14.61 -10.36
CA ALA A 351 -5.62 13.91 -10.24
C ALA A 351 -5.62 12.97 -9.02
N MET A 352 -4.50 12.32 -8.72
CA MET A 352 -4.32 11.51 -7.52
C MET A 352 -4.45 12.34 -6.25
N ILE A 353 -3.81 13.50 -6.17
CA ILE A 353 -3.96 14.39 -5.02
C ILE A 353 -5.42 14.85 -4.86
N LYS A 354 -6.10 15.25 -5.95
CA LYS A 354 -7.52 15.63 -5.89
C LYS A 354 -8.40 14.48 -5.36
N LEU A 355 -8.14 13.25 -5.81
CA LEU A 355 -8.85 12.06 -5.31
C LEU A 355 -8.60 11.83 -3.82
N LEU A 356 -7.33 11.87 -3.40
CA LEU A 356 -6.94 11.66 -2.00
C LEU A 356 -7.51 12.74 -1.09
N ALA A 357 -7.48 14.00 -1.50
CA ALA A 357 -8.10 15.11 -0.77
C ALA A 357 -9.62 14.95 -0.64
N GLY A 358 -10.31 14.42 -1.67
CA GLY A 358 -11.74 14.11 -1.57
C GLY A 358 -12.06 12.88 -0.72
N ILE A 359 -11.08 11.99 -0.50
CA ILE A 359 -11.21 10.86 0.42
C ILE A 359 -11.00 11.32 1.86
N LEU A 360 -9.95 12.10 2.10
CA LEU A 360 -9.53 12.54 3.41
C LEU A 360 -10.52 13.58 3.91
#